data_AF-Q2RUK1-F1
#
_entry.id   AF-Q2RUK1-F1
#
_cell.length_a   1.000
_cell.length_b   1.000
_cell.length_c   1.000
_cell.angle_alpha   90.00
_cell.angle_beta   90.00
_cell.angle_gamma   90.00
#
_symmetry.space_group_name_H-M   'P 1'
#
loop_
_entity.id
_entity.type
_entity.pdbx_description
1 polymer ?
#
loop_
_entity_poly.entity_id
_entity_poly.type
_entity_poly.pdbx_seq_one_letter_code
_entity_poly.pdbx_strand_id
1 'polypeptide(L)'
;MDDLMKDRIDLLIDYIMKHCLWQFHSRSWDRKRQNEGILTKTTQLLCDEPVDLGTPADKCYWVDAVCLADAYKSRYPWLKTMDKDDIKALMGALHERLDHLTITGSLNLELTDQHY
;
A
#
# COMPACT_ATOMS: atom_id res chain seq x y z
N MET A 1 -19.67 -0.55 -0.29
CA MET A 1 -18.67 0.21 0.48
C MET A 1 -19.34 1.51 0.89
N ASP A 2 -19.33 1.84 2.18
CA ASP A 2 -19.88 3.12 2.67
C ASP A 2 -19.08 4.31 2.12
N ASP A 3 -19.73 5.45 1.91
CA ASP A 3 -19.12 6.63 1.26
C ASP A 3 -17.90 7.14 2.05
N LEU A 4 -17.96 7.10 3.38
CA LEU A 4 -16.84 7.48 4.25
C LEU A 4 -15.60 6.59 4.03
N MET A 5 -15.81 5.28 3.82
CA MET A 5 -14.72 4.34 3.59
C MET A 5 -14.03 4.63 2.25
N LYS A 6 -14.83 4.96 1.22
CA LYS A 6 -14.32 5.33 -0.10
C LYS A 6 -13.48 6.61 -0.03
N ASP A 7 -13.97 7.65 0.66
CA ASP A 7 -13.23 8.91 0.82
C ASP A 7 -11.90 8.69 1.54
N ARG A 8 -11.87 7.84 2.57
CA ARG A 8 -10.63 7.47 3.26
C ARG A 8 -9.66 6.75 2.34
N ILE A 9 -10.12 5.80 1.53
CA ILE A 9 -9.28 5.11 0.55
C ILE A 9 -8.70 6.10 -0.46
N ASP A 10 -9.53 7.01 -0.98
CA ASP A 10 -9.08 8.01 -1.96
C ASP A 10 -8.02 8.94 -1.36
N LEU A 11 -8.14 9.32 -0.09
CA LEU A 11 -7.09 10.09 0.63
C LEU A 11 -5.77 9.32 0.75
N LEU A 12 -5.83 8.03 1.08
CA LEU A 12 -4.64 7.18 1.20
C LEU A 12 -3.98 6.94 -0.18
N ILE A 13 -4.79 6.68 -1.22
CA ILE A 13 -4.32 6.57 -2.60
C ILE A 13 -3.66 7.87 -3.06
N ASP A 14 -4.28 9.02 -2.80
CA ASP A 14 -3.72 10.33 -3.20
C ASP A 14 -2.31 10.54 -2.63
N TYR A 15 -2.09 10.15 -1.38
CA TYR A 15 -0.76 10.21 -0.78
C TYR A 15 0.24 9.29 -1.48
N ILE A 16 -0.09 8.01 -1.68
CA ILE A 16 0.78 7.05 -2.38
C ILE A 16 1.13 7.59 -3.77
N MET A 17 0.13 8.04 -4.53
CA MET A 17 0.31 8.50 -5.90
C MET A 17 1.18 9.76 -6.02
N LYS A 18 1.24 10.60 -4.98
CA LYS A 18 2.05 11.82 -4.96
C LYS A 18 3.44 11.64 -4.35
N HIS A 19 3.63 10.66 -3.48
CA HIS A 19 4.83 10.59 -2.63
C HIS A 19 5.58 9.26 -2.70
N CYS A 20 4.99 8.21 -3.27
CA CYS A 20 5.61 6.90 -3.41
C CYS A 20 5.96 6.60 -4.86
N LEU A 21 6.98 5.77 -5.07
CA LEU A 21 7.43 5.31 -6.39
C LEU A 21 7.39 3.80 -6.56
N TRP A 22 7.33 3.04 -5.46
CA TRP A 22 7.38 1.58 -5.47
C TRP A 22 6.21 0.94 -6.24
N GLN A 23 5.05 1.61 -6.32
CA GLN A 23 3.90 1.18 -7.11
C GLN A 23 4.08 1.35 -8.62
N PHE A 24 5.15 2.01 -9.07
CA PHE A 24 5.42 2.28 -10.49
C PHE A 24 6.64 1.52 -11.04
N HIS A 25 7.01 0.39 -10.44
CA HIS A 25 8.04 -0.49 -11.00
C HIS A 25 7.75 -0.92 -12.44
N SER A 26 8.79 -1.37 -13.15
CA SER A 26 8.75 -1.57 -14.60
C SER A 26 7.80 -2.68 -15.06
N ARG A 27 7.53 -3.68 -14.22
CA ARG A 27 6.73 -4.86 -14.57
C ARG A 27 5.58 -5.08 -13.59
N SER A 28 4.51 -5.70 -14.09
CA SER A 28 3.31 -5.99 -13.30
C SER A 28 3.59 -6.89 -12.09
N TRP A 29 4.45 -7.89 -12.22
CA TRP A 29 4.81 -8.77 -11.10
C TRP A 29 5.65 -8.08 -10.03
N ASP A 30 6.47 -7.09 -10.41
CA ASP A 30 7.19 -6.25 -9.44
C ASP A 30 6.20 -5.36 -8.70
N ARG A 31 5.30 -4.68 -9.42
CA ARG A 31 4.27 -3.84 -8.79
C ARG A 31 3.42 -4.64 -7.82
N LYS A 32 2.94 -5.83 -8.21
CA LYS A 32 2.17 -6.72 -7.31
C LYS A 32 2.93 -7.05 -6.04
N ARG A 33 4.18 -7.49 -6.18
CA ARG A 33 5.02 -7.89 -5.04
C ARG A 33 5.33 -6.70 -4.13
N GLN A 34 5.62 -5.54 -4.71
CA GLN A 34 5.91 -4.31 -3.96
C GLN A 34 4.66 -3.81 -3.23
N ASN A 35 3.53 -3.72 -3.93
CA ASN A 35 2.25 -3.29 -3.34
C ASN A 35 1.86 -4.21 -2.18
N GLU A 36 1.86 -5.54 -2.41
CA GLU A 36 1.53 -6.51 -1.38
C GLU A 36 2.50 -6.44 -0.18
N GLY A 37 3.80 -6.46 -0.44
CA GLY A 37 4.84 -6.47 0.59
C GLY A 37 4.81 -5.22 1.46
N ILE A 38 4.72 -4.04 0.85
CA ILE A 38 4.73 -2.75 1.55
C ILE A 38 3.40 -2.52 2.28
N LEU A 39 2.25 -2.76 1.64
CA LEU A 39 0.96 -2.55 2.29
C LEU A 39 0.69 -3.54 3.42
N THR A 40 1.17 -4.79 3.31
CA THR A 40 1.09 -5.77 4.42
C THR A 40 1.86 -5.27 5.63
N LYS A 41 3.12 -4.88 5.45
CA LYS A 41 3.94 -4.38 6.57
C LYS A 41 3.41 -3.05 7.12
N THR A 42 2.89 -2.18 6.25
CA THR A 42 2.24 -0.93 6.67
C THR A 42 1.03 -1.24 7.56
N THR A 43 0.22 -2.22 7.17
CA THR A 43 -0.94 -2.68 7.97
C THR A 43 -0.49 -3.22 9.32
N GLN A 44 0.55 -4.05 9.36
CA GLN A 44 1.12 -4.55 10.61
C GLN A 44 1.58 -3.41 11.53
N LEU A 45 2.29 -2.40 10.99
CA LEU A 45 2.74 -1.23 11.74
C LEU A 45 1.60 -0.33 12.22
N LEU A 46 0.50 -0.24 11.48
CA LEU A 46 -0.70 0.50 11.89
C LEU A 46 -1.47 -0.25 12.99
N CYS A 47 -1.42 -1.57 12.99
CA CYS A 47 -2.09 -2.44 13.96
C CYS A 47 -1.19 -2.84 15.14
N ASP A 48 0.03 -2.28 15.25
CA ASP A 48 1.04 -2.64 16.25
C ASP A 48 1.33 -4.16 16.32
N GLU A 49 1.33 -4.81 15.15
CA GLU A 49 1.64 -6.22 14.97
C GLU A 49 3.13 -6.42 14.65
N PRO A 50 3.72 -7.58 14.99
CA PRO A 50 5.10 -7.88 14.65
C PRO A 50 5.30 -7.95 13.13
N VAL A 51 6.42 -7.39 12.66
CA VAL A 51 6.82 -7.41 11.25
C VAL A 51 7.98 -8.39 11.07
N ASP A 52 7.85 -9.31 10.11
CA ASP A 52 8.96 -10.18 9.73
C ASP A 52 10.02 -9.39 8.94
N LEU A 53 11.28 -9.55 9.33
CA LEU A 53 12.48 -8.94 8.74
C LEU A 53 13.56 -9.99 8.43
N GLY A 54 13.16 -11.26 8.29
CA GLY A 54 14.06 -12.39 8.10
C GLY A 54 14.85 -12.35 6.79
N THR A 55 14.30 -11.73 5.74
CA THR A 55 14.97 -11.65 4.43
C THR A 55 15.40 -10.22 4.05
N PRO A 56 16.36 -10.04 3.13
CA PRO A 56 16.68 -8.73 2.58
C PRO A 56 15.47 -8.04 1.93
N ALA A 57 14.61 -8.80 1.23
CA ALA A 57 13.40 -8.26 0.61
C ALA A 57 12.43 -7.72 1.67
N ASP A 58 12.25 -8.45 2.78
CA ASP A 58 11.40 -7.99 3.88
C ASP A 58 11.89 -6.67 4.48
N LYS A 59 13.20 -6.51 4.61
CA LYS A 59 13.80 -5.25 5.09
C LYS A 59 13.56 -4.11 4.11
N CYS A 60 13.66 -4.37 2.80
CA CYS A 60 13.36 -3.36 1.78
C CYS A 60 11.90 -2.88 1.88
N TYR A 61 10.92 -3.80 1.91
CA TYR A 61 9.51 -3.42 2.06
C TYR A 61 9.24 -2.69 3.37
N TRP A 62 9.91 -3.10 4.45
CA TRP A 62 9.72 -2.50 5.77
C TRP A 62 10.12 -1.03 5.82
N VAL A 63 11.21 -0.63 5.16
CA VAL A 63 11.64 0.78 5.15
C VAL A 63 10.58 1.67 4.49
N ASP A 64 10.06 1.28 3.33
CA ASP A 64 8.96 2.01 2.67
C ASP A 64 7.68 2.00 3.53
N ALA A 65 7.36 0.87 4.17
CA ALA A 65 6.20 0.73 5.03
C ALA A 65 6.26 1.61 6.28
N VAL A 66 7.44 1.80 6.89
CA VAL A 66 7.65 2.72 8.02
C VAL A 66 7.34 4.15 7.58
N CYS A 67 7.91 4.59 6.46
CA CYS A 67 7.65 5.94 5.94
C CYS A 67 6.17 6.15 5.63
N LEU A 68 5.50 5.16 5.03
CA LEU A 68 4.08 5.23 4.72
C LEU A 68 3.21 5.26 5.98
N ALA A 69 3.49 4.38 6.96
CA ALA A 69 2.74 4.32 8.21
C ALA A 69 2.88 5.64 9.02
N ASP A 70 4.08 6.21 9.10
CA ASP A 70 4.32 7.48 9.78
C ASP A 70 3.60 8.64 9.09
N ALA A 71 3.62 8.68 7.75
CA ALA A 71 2.87 9.66 6.99
C ALA A 71 1.35 9.54 7.21
N TYR A 72 0.83 8.31 7.23
CA TYR A 72 -0.59 8.07 7.48
C TYR A 72 -0.99 8.47 8.90
N LYS A 73 -0.25 8.03 9.92
CA LYS A 73 -0.51 8.35 11.33
C LYS A 73 -0.45 9.86 11.61
N SER A 74 0.39 10.61 10.88
CA SER A 74 0.53 12.07 11.03
C SER A 74 -0.54 12.86 10.28
N ARG A 75 -0.92 12.43 9.07
CA ARG A 75 -1.86 13.16 8.19
C ARG A 75 -3.32 12.84 8.44
N TYR A 76 -3.61 11.65 8.93
CA TYR A 76 -4.98 11.13 9.05
C TYR A 76 -5.28 10.74 10.49
N PRO A 77 -5.62 11.72 11.36
CA PRO A 77 -5.89 11.46 12.78
C PRO A 77 -6.96 10.39 13.05
N TRP A 78 -7.92 10.24 12.13
CA TRP A 78 -9.00 9.26 12.22
C TRP A 78 -8.50 7.80 12.18
N LEU A 79 -7.29 7.52 11.69
CA LEU A 79 -6.73 6.16 11.78
C LEU A 79 -6.55 5.71 13.23
N LYS A 80 -6.25 6.63 14.15
CA LYS A 80 -6.05 6.31 15.58
C LYS A 80 -7.36 5.95 16.29
N THR A 81 -8.50 6.29 15.70
CA THR A 81 -9.82 6.01 16.27
C THR A 81 -10.44 4.73 15.72
N MET A 82 -9.83 4.13 14.70
CA MET A 82 -10.28 2.86 14.11
C MET A 82 -9.76 1.69 14.94
N ASP A 83 -10.54 0.62 15.01
CA ASP A 83 -10.03 -0.65 15.51
C ASP A 83 -9.15 -1.35 14.45
N LYS A 84 -8.48 -2.42 14.87
CA LYS A 84 -7.52 -3.14 14.03
C LYS A 84 -8.19 -3.87 12.86
N ASP A 85 -9.44 -4.32 13.02
CA ASP A 85 -10.15 -5.05 11.97
C ASP A 85 -10.62 -4.08 10.89
N ASP A 86 -11.10 -2.90 11.29
CA ASP A 86 -11.42 -1.79 10.41
C ASP A 86 -10.20 -1.29 9.62
N ILE A 87 -9.03 -1.18 10.28
CA ILE A 87 -7.77 -0.82 9.60
C ILE A 87 -7.41 -1.89 8.56
N LYS A 88 -7.51 -3.19 8.89
CA LYS A 88 -7.23 -4.27 7.95
C LYS A 88 -8.18 -4.25 6.76
N ALA A 89 -9.48 -4.01 6.99
CA ALA A 89 -10.46 -3.86 5.93
C ALA A 89 -10.13 -2.67 5.01
N LEU A 90 -9.74 -1.53 5.60
CA LEU A 90 -9.32 -0.33 4.87
C LEU A 90 -8.08 -0.58 4.01
N MET A 91 -7.06 -1.20 4.58
CA MET A 91 -5.81 -1.48 3.89
C MET A 91 -5.98 -2.54 2.80
N GLY A 92 -6.87 -3.52 3.00
CA GLY A 92 -7.26 -4.47 1.96
C GLY A 92 -7.91 -3.79 0.76
N ALA A 93 -8.90 -2.93 1.02
CA ALA A 93 -9.57 -2.17 -0.04
C ALA A 93 -8.63 -1.15 -0.73
N LEU A 94 -7.71 -0.54 0.03
CA LEU A 94 -6.65 0.32 -0.50
C LEU A 94 -5.76 -0.46 -1.47
N HIS A 95 -5.36 -1.69 -1.11
CA HIS A 95 -4.54 -2.54 -1.96
C HIS A 95 -5.25 -2.86 -3.28
N GLU A 96 -6.50 -3.31 -3.23
CA GLU A 96 -7.30 -3.59 -4.42
C GLU A 96 -7.40 -2.36 -5.34
N ARG A 97 -7.63 -1.18 -4.75
CA ARG A 97 -7.71 0.07 -5.49
C ARG A 97 -6.37 0.45 -6.13
N LEU A 98 -5.25 0.29 -5.40
CA LEU A 98 -3.92 0.59 -5.90
C LEU A 98 -3.54 -0.34 -7.05
N ASP A 99 -3.80 -1.64 -6.92
CA ASP A 99 -3.58 -2.63 -7.96
C ASP A 99 -4.43 -2.36 -9.19
N HIS A 100 -5.68 -1.93 -9.00
CA HIS A 100 -6.51 -1.50 -10.12
C HIS A 100 -5.89 -0.31 -10.85
N LEU A 101 -5.47 0.73 -10.15
CA LEU A 101 -4.93 1.95 -10.78
C LEU A 101 -3.55 1.73 -11.43
N THR A 102 -2.71 0.89 -10.83
CA THR A 102 -1.30 0.77 -11.21
C THR A 102 -1.00 -0.48 -12.03
N ILE A 103 -1.90 -1.46 -12.08
CA ILE A 103 -1.70 -2.72 -12.80
C ILE A 103 -2.88 -3.01 -13.73
N THR A 104 -4.06 -3.38 -13.22
CA THR A 104 -5.11 -3.97 -14.07
C THR A 104 -5.86 -2.94 -14.93
N GLY A 105 -5.99 -1.71 -14.44
CA GLY A 105 -6.52 -0.57 -15.19
C GLY A 105 -5.44 0.28 -15.87
N SER A 106 -4.17 -0.10 -15.76
CA SER A 106 -3.08 0.64 -16.41
C SER A 106 -3.02 0.32 -17.90
N LEU A 107 -2.85 1.34 -18.73
CA LEU A 107 -2.67 1.19 -20.18
C LEU A 107 -1.20 0.98 -20.58
N ASN A 108 -0.29 0.82 -19.61
CA ASN A 108 1.11 0.57 -19.90
C ASN A 108 1.32 -0.87 -20.38
N LEU A 109 1.54 -1.04 -21.68
CA LEU A 109 1.76 -2.34 -22.33
C LEU A 109 3.10 -2.99 -21.93
N GLU A 110 4.09 -2.22 -21.46
CA GLU A 110 5.39 -2.75 -21.03
C GLU A 110 5.31 -3.53 -19.70
N LEU A 111 4.18 -3.45 -18.99
CA LEU A 111 3.99 -4.16 -17.72
C LEU A 111 4.03 -5.68 -17.85
N THR A 112 3.83 -6.21 -19.05
CA THR A 112 3.84 -7.65 -19.33
C THR A 112 5.05 -8.11 -20.12
N ASP A 113 5.96 -7.19 -20.49
CA ASP A 113 7.18 -7.55 -21.23
C ASP A 113 8.09 -8.44 -20.38
N GLN A 114 8.42 -9.62 -20.90
CA GLN A 114 9.25 -10.61 -20.21
C GLN A 114 10.70 -10.19 -20.07
N HIS A 115 11.19 -9.31 -20.95
CA HIS A 115 12.54 -8.77 -20.86
C HIS A 115 12.53 -7.53 -19.98
N TYR A 116 13.60 -7.30 -19.22
CA TYR A 116 13.83 -6.08 -18.46
C TYR A 116 14.64 -5.06 -19.24
#